data_AF-A0A9P6LHG0-F1
#
_entry.id   AF-A0A9P6LHG0-F1
#
_cell.length_a   1.000
_cell.length_b   1.000
_cell.length_c   1.000
_cell.angle_alpha   90.00
_cell.angle_beta   90.00
_cell.angle_gamma   90.00
#
_symmetry.space_group_name_H-M   'P 1'
#
loop_
_entity.id
_entity.type
_entity.pdbx_description
1 polymer ?
#
loop_
_entity_poly.entity_id
_entity_poly.type
_entity_poly.pdbx_seq_one_letter_code
_entity_poly.pdbx_strand_id
1 'polypeptide(L)'
;MYLTRLHPHLLAAGVLIGLVSAEQHARRGVECYFDTQAASGDTCESLASAWGLSTDDFVKLNPGVICPNLEAGKTYCVVGDSTPDQSTSSSLPPKISSTTSTTSAVLTTTTVSSTTIKTTPSTSTMPLATSKTTSVTTILPSTTSQTTSTTTSKPITTTQSTTMKTSTAAAPSNSPTMPGAASNCNKWYKITSGDTCDVVATKNGITVTQLRSWNTQINTSCSNLWADYYVCTGVPGAAPTTTTTTTAPPAPSNSPALPGAVSNCNKWYKIASGDTCDVLAGKNAITVAQLYRWNTQINSSCNNLLLGYYACVGIPGAAAPMPGIVSNCKRYYQVVSGDSCDSIAQKNGITVANFRRWNTAINTGCTNLWADALVCTSA
;
A
#
# COMPACT_ATOMS: atom_id res chain seq x y z
N MET A 1 -24.19 79.84 -10.15
CA MET A 1 -22.74 79.51 -10.15
C MET A 1 -22.63 78.01 -10.31
N TYR A 2 -22.32 77.53 -11.52
CA TYR A 2 -21.00 76.95 -11.88
C TYR A 2 -20.66 75.71 -11.03
N LEU A 3 -20.36 74.50 -11.54
CA LEU A 3 -20.19 73.95 -12.89
C LEU A 3 -19.94 72.42 -12.68
N THR A 4 -20.44 71.55 -13.59
CA THR A 4 -19.83 70.30 -14.16
C THR A 4 -19.08 69.29 -13.25
N ARG A 5 -19.12 67.95 -13.41
CA ARG A 5 -19.08 66.99 -14.55
C ARG A 5 -18.96 65.61 -13.83
N LEU A 6 -19.48 64.45 -14.24
CA LEU A 6 -19.11 63.62 -15.39
C LEU A 6 -19.95 62.31 -15.32
N HIS A 7 -20.58 61.99 -16.45
CA HIS A 7 -20.98 60.70 -17.06
C HIS A 7 -20.07 59.46 -16.76
N PRO A 8 -20.39 58.21 -17.21
CA PRO A 8 -21.66 57.60 -17.66
C PRO A 8 -21.83 56.05 -17.38
N HIS A 9 -22.93 55.47 -17.92
CA HIS A 9 -23.13 54.10 -18.46
C HIS A 9 -22.93 52.87 -17.55
N LEU A 10 -23.93 51.97 -17.51
CA LEU A 10 -23.92 50.81 -18.42
C LEU A 10 -25.28 50.08 -18.44
N LEU A 11 -25.73 49.84 -19.67
CA LEU A 11 -26.94 49.11 -20.05
C LEU A 11 -26.76 47.60 -19.86
N ALA A 12 -27.91 46.95 -19.63
CA ALA A 12 -28.10 45.52 -19.54
C ALA A 12 -27.49 44.76 -20.72
N ALA A 13 -26.66 43.76 -20.42
CA ALA A 13 -26.26 42.71 -21.33
C ALA A 13 -27.19 41.51 -21.15
N GLY A 14 -27.94 41.17 -22.21
CA GLY A 14 -28.52 39.84 -22.36
C GLY A 14 -27.40 38.84 -22.68
N VAL A 15 -27.47 37.66 -22.06
CA VAL A 15 -26.68 36.51 -22.47
C VAL A 15 -27.60 35.29 -22.54
N LEU A 16 -27.56 34.67 -23.72
CA LEU A 16 -28.22 33.45 -24.12
C LEU A 16 -27.95 32.31 -23.13
N ILE A 17 -29.01 31.65 -22.66
CA ILE A 17 -28.92 30.33 -22.02
C ILE A 17 -28.68 29.32 -23.14
N GLY A 18 -27.40 29.16 -23.50
CA GLY A 18 -26.94 28.01 -24.26
C GLY A 18 -27.00 26.78 -23.36
N LEU A 19 -27.94 25.89 -23.62
CA LEU A 19 -27.90 24.51 -23.15
C LEU A 19 -26.69 23.83 -23.80
N VAL A 20 -25.53 23.92 -23.18
CA VAL A 20 -24.50 22.90 -23.37
C VAL A 20 -24.89 21.75 -22.46
N SER A 21 -25.35 20.66 -23.09
CA SER A 21 -25.34 19.35 -22.49
C SER A 21 -23.98 19.15 -21.84
N ALA A 22 -23.94 19.09 -20.52
CA ALA A 22 -22.81 18.53 -19.82
C ALA A 22 -22.79 17.04 -20.19
N GLU A 23 -22.07 16.71 -21.28
CA GLU A 23 -21.57 15.35 -21.46
C GLU A 23 -20.75 15.04 -20.22
N GLN A 24 -21.38 14.24 -19.37
CA GLN A 24 -20.82 13.66 -18.19
C GLN A 24 -19.66 12.78 -18.64
N HIS A 25 -18.48 13.38 -18.80
CA HIS A 25 -17.23 12.65 -18.92
C HIS A 25 -17.06 11.91 -17.61
N ALA A 26 -17.47 10.63 -17.61
CA ALA A 26 -17.18 9.69 -16.57
C ALA A 26 -15.66 9.75 -16.32
N ARG A 27 -15.25 10.30 -15.17
CA ARG A 27 -13.84 10.35 -14.81
C ARG A 27 -13.36 8.91 -14.66
N ARG A 28 -12.41 8.51 -15.51
CA ARG A 28 -11.56 7.34 -15.30
C ARG A 28 -11.04 7.38 -13.85
N GLY A 29 -11.35 6.37 -13.06
CA GLY A 29 -10.79 6.23 -11.72
C GLY A 29 -9.38 5.67 -11.85
N VAL A 30 -8.36 6.52 -11.76
CA VAL A 30 -7.03 6.05 -11.37
C VAL A 30 -7.01 6.03 -9.86
N GLU A 31 -6.85 4.85 -9.27
CA GLU A 31 -6.57 4.73 -7.85
C GLU A 31 -5.06 4.79 -7.66
N CYS A 32 -4.58 5.92 -7.13
CA CYS A 32 -3.16 6.10 -6.89
C CYS A 32 -2.79 5.59 -5.49
N TYR A 33 -1.89 4.62 -5.44
CA TYR A 33 -1.34 4.08 -4.19
C TYR A 33 -0.06 4.81 -3.77
N PHE A 34 0.66 5.36 -4.75
CA PHE A 34 1.88 6.11 -4.49
C PHE A 34 2.10 7.18 -5.54
N ASP A 35 2.37 8.40 -5.07
CA ASP A 35 2.72 9.54 -5.88
C ASP A 35 4.09 10.11 -5.48
N THR A 36 4.70 10.82 -6.42
CA THR A 36 5.96 11.52 -6.21
C THR A 36 5.90 12.91 -6.84
N GLN A 37 6.63 13.85 -6.27
CA GLN A 37 6.76 15.19 -6.81
C GLN A 37 7.84 15.22 -7.90
N ALA A 38 7.55 15.86 -9.04
CA ALA A 38 8.54 16.08 -10.09
C ALA A 38 9.51 17.21 -9.68
N ALA A 39 10.81 16.96 -9.84
CA ALA A 39 11.86 17.96 -9.69
C ALA A 39 11.94 18.88 -10.93
N SER A 40 12.67 19.99 -10.81
CA SER A 40 12.90 20.88 -11.94
C SER A 40 13.72 20.19 -13.03
N GLY A 41 13.15 20.10 -14.23
CA GLY A 41 13.78 19.42 -15.37
C GLY A 41 13.41 17.94 -15.54
N ASP A 42 12.58 17.38 -14.65
CA ASP A 42 12.10 16.01 -14.82
C ASP A 42 11.22 15.87 -16.07
N THR A 43 11.43 14.77 -16.77
CA THR A 43 10.58 14.32 -17.87
C THR A 43 9.71 13.13 -17.47
N CYS A 44 8.60 12.92 -18.17
CA CYS A 44 7.78 11.71 -17.99
C CYS A 44 8.61 10.44 -18.04
N GLU A 45 9.57 10.36 -18.97
CA GLU A 45 10.44 9.19 -19.12
C GLU A 45 11.40 9.02 -17.94
N SER A 46 12.03 10.10 -17.49
CA SER A 46 12.97 10.04 -16.35
C SER A 46 12.25 9.68 -15.05
N LEU A 47 11.06 10.23 -14.83
CA LEU A 47 10.26 9.94 -13.64
C LEU A 47 9.64 8.54 -13.73
N ALA A 48 9.06 8.15 -14.87
CA ALA A 48 8.52 6.80 -15.07
C ALA A 48 9.62 5.72 -14.90
N SER A 49 10.79 5.92 -15.49
CA SER A 49 11.90 4.99 -15.41
C SER A 49 12.46 4.85 -14.00
N ALA A 50 12.45 5.93 -13.19
CA ALA A 50 12.83 5.87 -11.78
C ALA A 50 11.93 4.92 -10.97
N TRP A 51 10.69 4.75 -11.43
CA TRP A 51 9.68 3.86 -10.83
C TRP A 51 9.45 2.56 -11.61
N GLY A 52 10.27 2.28 -12.63
CA GLY A 52 10.15 1.07 -13.44
C GLY A 52 8.90 1.01 -14.32
N LEU A 53 8.26 2.16 -14.57
CA LEU A 53 7.12 2.29 -15.47
C LEU A 53 7.59 2.62 -16.89
N SER A 54 6.82 2.16 -17.87
CA SER A 54 6.90 2.74 -19.22
C SER A 54 6.29 4.15 -19.22
N THR A 55 6.74 5.01 -20.12
CA THR A 55 6.13 6.34 -20.31
C THR A 55 4.62 6.23 -20.58
N ASP A 56 4.19 5.21 -21.32
CA ASP A 56 2.78 4.96 -21.62
C ASP A 56 1.97 4.59 -20.37
N ASP A 57 2.51 3.77 -19.47
CA ASP A 57 1.83 3.41 -18.22
C ASP A 57 1.80 4.58 -17.24
N PHE A 58 2.86 5.39 -17.21
CA PHE A 58 2.87 6.64 -16.46
C PHE A 58 1.78 7.61 -16.96
N VAL A 59 1.56 7.72 -18.27
CA VAL A 59 0.47 8.53 -18.84
C VAL A 59 -0.91 7.95 -18.48
N LYS A 60 -1.07 6.62 -18.44
CA LYS A 60 -2.33 5.98 -18.01
C LYS A 60 -2.66 6.28 -16.54
N LEU A 61 -1.65 6.31 -15.67
CA LEU A 61 -1.78 6.67 -14.26
C LEU A 61 -1.97 8.17 -14.03
N ASN A 62 -1.58 9.01 -14.99
CA ASN A 62 -1.70 10.46 -14.90
C ASN A 62 -2.51 11.04 -16.07
N PRO A 63 -3.83 10.78 -16.14
CA PRO A 63 -4.67 11.34 -17.19
C PRO A 63 -4.54 12.86 -17.28
N GLY A 64 -4.15 13.35 -18.45
CA GLY A 64 -3.94 14.78 -18.71
C GLY A 64 -2.50 15.28 -18.49
N VAL A 65 -1.54 14.41 -18.17
CA VAL A 65 -0.11 14.77 -18.23
C VAL A 65 0.33 15.01 -19.68
N ILE A 66 1.15 16.05 -19.91
CA ILE A 66 1.70 16.38 -21.23
C ILE A 66 3.20 16.04 -21.23
N CYS A 67 3.57 14.96 -21.89
CA CYS A 67 4.98 14.56 -22.04
C CYS A 67 5.66 15.31 -23.21
N PRO A 68 6.99 15.55 -23.17
CA PRO A 68 7.95 14.99 -22.21
C PRO A 68 8.05 15.75 -20.88
N ASN A 69 7.62 17.01 -20.79
CA ASN A 69 7.95 17.88 -19.67
C ASN A 69 6.98 17.74 -18.50
N LEU A 70 7.51 17.57 -17.29
CA LEU A 70 6.70 17.62 -16.07
C LEU A 70 6.74 19.02 -15.45
N GLU A 71 5.66 19.39 -14.78
CA GLU A 71 5.57 20.62 -14.01
C GLU A 71 6.35 20.42 -12.70
N ALA A 72 7.43 21.18 -12.52
CA ALA A 72 8.22 21.12 -11.30
C ALA A 72 7.35 21.43 -10.08
N GLY A 73 7.44 20.58 -9.05
CA GLY A 73 6.62 20.70 -7.84
C GLY A 73 5.22 20.08 -7.95
N LYS A 74 4.81 19.60 -9.12
CA LYS A 74 3.56 18.85 -9.28
C LYS A 74 3.75 17.39 -8.91
N THR A 75 2.72 16.82 -8.31
CA THR A 75 2.65 15.44 -7.88
C THR A 75 2.10 14.55 -8.99
N TYR A 76 2.76 13.42 -9.23
CA TYR A 76 2.40 12.45 -10.24
C TYR A 76 2.31 11.06 -9.64
N CYS A 77 1.26 10.33 -10.02
CA CYS A 77 1.07 8.95 -9.63
C CYS A 77 2.10 8.04 -10.31
N VAL A 78 2.80 7.24 -9.53
CA VAL A 78 3.84 6.30 -10.02
C VAL A 78 3.61 4.86 -9.56
N VAL A 79 2.63 4.63 -8.68
CA VAL A 79 2.07 3.31 -8.39
C VAL A 79 0.57 3.46 -8.24
N GLY A 80 -0.21 2.73 -9.03
CA GLY A 80 -1.66 2.81 -9.01
C GLY A 80 -2.27 1.77 -9.93
N ASP A 81 -3.58 1.61 -9.83
CA ASP A 81 -4.36 0.83 -10.78
C ASP A 81 -5.23 1.76 -11.61
N SER A 82 -5.17 1.60 -12.94
CA SER A 82 -6.13 2.21 -13.85
C SER A 82 -7.27 1.22 -14.05
N THR A 83 -8.44 1.45 -13.47
CA THR A 83 -9.59 0.57 -13.71
C THR A 83 -9.97 0.64 -15.20
N PRO A 84 -9.97 -0.49 -15.94
CA PRO A 84 -10.57 -0.52 -17.26
C PRO A 84 -12.08 -0.31 -17.12
N ASP A 85 -12.64 0.47 -18.04
CA ASP A 85 -14.07 0.77 -18.09
C ASP A 85 -14.90 -0.52 -18.06
N GLN A 86 -15.85 -0.64 -17.13
CA GLN A 86 -16.90 -1.65 -17.24
C GLN A 86 -17.88 -1.17 -18.31
N SER A 87 -17.50 -1.37 -19.58
CA SER A 87 -18.47 -1.31 -20.67
C SER A 87 -19.39 -2.52 -20.57
N THR A 88 -20.66 -2.25 -20.28
CA THR A 88 -21.78 -3.18 -20.37
C THR A 88 -21.77 -3.86 -21.75
N SER A 89 -21.31 -5.11 -21.80
CA SER A 89 -21.35 -5.93 -22.99
C SER A 89 -22.79 -6.43 -23.22
N SER A 90 -23.61 -5.66 -23.94
CA SER A 90 -24.85 -6.17 -24.53
C SER A 90 -24.51 -7.10 -25.69
N SER A 91 -24.79 -8.38 -25.50
CA SER A 91 -24.68 -9.43 -26.51
C SER A 91 -25.69 -9.25 -27.64
N LEU A 92 -25.21 -9.24 -28.90
CA LEU A 92 -25.99 -9.72 -30.04
C LEU A 92 -25.14 -10.66 -30.92
N PRO A 93 -25.75 -11.69 -31.53
CA PRO A 93 -25.05 -12.82 -32.14
C PRO A 93 -24.37 -12.52 -33.49
N PRO A 94 -23.36 -13.31 -33.88
CA PRO A 94 -22.57 -13.06 -35.08
C PRO A 94 -23.36 -13.32 -36.38
N LYS A 95 -23.40 -12.30 -37.23
CA LYS A 95 -23.83 -12.37 -38.62
C LYS A 95 -22.67 -12.92 -39.48
N ILE A 96 -22.95 -14.03 -40.15
CA ILE A 96 -22.13 -14.66 -41.18
C ILE A 96 -21.85 -13.64 -42.31
N SER A 97 -20.57 -13.49 -42.68
CA SER A 97 -20.20 -13.07 -44.02
C SER A 97 -18.91 -13.73 -44.46
N SER A 98 -19.09 -14.48 -45.54
CA SER A 98 -18.14 -15.13 -46.42
C SER A 98 -17.03 -14.19 -46.90
N THR A 99 -15.80 -14.68 -46.92
CA THR A 99 -14.79 -14.19 -47.85
C THR A 99 -14.13 -15.38 -48.54
N THR A 100 -14.38 -15.42 -49.84
CA THR A 100 -13.87 -16.33 -50.85
C THR A 100 -12.36 -16.15 -51.02
N SER A 101 -11.58 -17.22 -51.05
CA SER A 101 -10.23 -17.22 -51.63
C SER A 101 -9.84 -18.64 -52.08
N THR A 102 -10.11 -18.85 -53.36
CA THR A 102 -9.41 -19.62 -54.38
C THR A 102 -8.37 -20.67 -53.97
N THR A 103 -8.70 -21.89 -54.38
CA THR A 103 -7.87 -23.07 -54.64
C THR A 103 -6.52 -22.79 -55.33
N SER A 104 -5.45 -23.40 -54.82
CA SER A 104 -4.45 -24.06 -55.64
C SER A 104 -3.80 -25.19 -54.86
N ALA A 105 -4.01 -26.40 -55.36
CA ALA A 105 -3.47 -27.64 -54.86
C ALA A 105 -2.02 -27.81 -55.31
N VAL A 106 -1.17 -28.26 -54.40
CA VAL A 106 0.04 -29.02 -54.75
C VAL A 106 0.03 -30.28 -53.91
N LEU A 107 -0.09 -31.41 -54.60
CA LEU A 107 0.11 -32.76 -54.09
C LEU A 107 1.57 -32.93 -53.66
N THR A 108 1.79 -33.53 -52.50
CA THR A 108 2.89 -34.49 -52.35
C THR A 108 2.52 -35.51 -51.27
N THR A 109 2.38 -36.74 -51.75
CA THR A 109 2.12 -37.98 -51.04
C THR A 109 3.42 -38.56 -50.48
N THR A 110 3.48 -38.87 -49.18
CA THR A 110 4.32 -39.99 -48.70
C THR A 110 3.84 -40.52 -47.35
N THR A 111 3.14 -41.65 -47.43
CA THR A 111 3.23 -42.87 -46.61
C THR A 111 3.69 -42.81 -45.14
N VAL A 112 2.69 -43.04 -44.28
CA VAL A 112 2.60 -43.94 -43.11
C VAL A 112 3.87 -44.71 -42.69
N SER A 113 4.23 -44.59 -41.41
CA SER A 113 4.67 -45.72 -40.60
C SER A 113 4.23 -45.53 -39.16
N SER A 114 3.33 -46.43 -38.76
CA SER A 114 2.73 -46.61 -37.45
C SER A 114 3.64 -47.48 -36.59
N THR A 115 3.79 -47.13 -35.31
CA THR A 115 4.20 -48.10 -34.29
C THR A 115 3.36 -47.87 -33.02
N THR A 116 2.52 -48.86 -32.78
CA THR A 116 1.60 -49.05 -31.67
C THR A 116 2.37 -49.43 -30.41
N ILE A 117 2.22 -48.71 -29.29
CA ILE A 117 2.33 -49.32 -27.95
C ILE A 117 1.34 -48.66 -26.97
N LYS A 118 0.23 -49.39 -26.77
CA LYS A 118 -0.35 -49.81 -25.48
C LYS A 118 -0.72 -48.73 -24.44
N THR A 119 -2.03 -48.52 -24.38
CA THR A 119 -2.83 -48.06 -23.25
C THR A 119 -2.63 -48.89 -21.97
N THR A 120 -2.54 -48.20 -20.83
CA THR A 120 -3.06 -48.68 -19.54
C THR A 120 -3.46 -47.48 -18.68
N PRO A 121 -4.73 -47.39 -18.24
CA PRO A 121 -5.16 -46.43 -17.22
C PRO A 121 -5.02 -47.06 -15.83
N SER A 122 -4.39 -46.34 -14.89
CA SER A 122 -4.40 -46.71 -13.47
C SER A 122 -5.41 -45.85 -12.73
N THR A 123 -6.62 -46.39 -12.66
CA THR A 123 -7.65 -46.07 -11.66
C THR A 123 -7.24 -46.76 -10.35
N SER A 124 -7.23 -46.05 -9.22
CA SER A 124 -7.22 -46.65 -7.90
C SER A 124 -8.28 -45.97 -7.04
N THR A 125 -9.24 -46.78 -6.61
CA THR A 125 -10.40 -46.40 -5.80
C THR A 125 -10.44 -47.32 -4.57
N MET A 126 -10.83 -46.76 -3.42
CA MET A 126 -11.43 -47.36 -2.19
C MET A 126 -10.49 -47.92 -1.09
N PRO A 127 -10.91 -47.98 0.21
CA PRO A 127 -12.28 -47.86 0.75
C PRO A 127 -12.54 -46.98 2.01
N LEU A 128 -13.81 -46.59 2.11
CA LEU A 128 -14.81 -46.54 3.20
C LEU A 128 -14.48 -46.79 4.71
N ALA A 129 -15.15 -45.95 5.53
CA ALA A 129 -15.67 -46.11 6.91
C ALA A 129 -14.72 -46.16 8.12
N THR A 130 -15.00 -45.32 9.13
CA THR A 130 -15.78 -45.71 10.32
C THR A 130 -16.21 -44.48 11.13
N SER A 131 -17.49 -44.43 11.47
CA SER A 131 -18.15 -43.47 12.36
C SER A 131 -17.82 -43.75 13.84
N LYS A 132 -17.78 -42.71 14.69
CA LYS A 132 -18.16 -42.89 16.10
C LYS A 132 -18.89 -41.68 16.66
N THR A 133 -20.19 -41.87 16.81
CA THR A 133 -21.17 -41.10 17.56
C THR A 133 -21.23 -41.60 19.01
N THR A 134 -21.91 -40.83 19.87
CA THR A 134 -22.44 -41.13 21.24
C THR A 134 -21.45 -40.87 22.38
N SER A 135 -21.76 -40.16 23.47
CA SER A 135 -23.04 -39.84 24.15
C SER A 135 -22.83 -38.56 25.02
N VAL A 136 -23.72 -37.56 25.04
CA VAL A 136 -24.86 -37.36 25.96
C VAL A 136 -24.66 -37.96 27.37
N THR A 137 -24.59 -37.11 28.41
CA THR A 137 -25.48 -37.17 29.59
C THR A 137 -25.35 -35.91 30.45
N THR A 138 -26.51 -35.30 30.63
CA THR A 138 -26.95 -34.22 31.52
C THR A 138 -26.88 -34.62 33.00
N ILE A 139 -26.46 -33.70 33.88
CA ILE A 139 -27.12 -33.54 35.18
C ILE A 139 -27.14 -32.05 35.58
N LEU A 140 -28.34 -31.62 35.96
CA LEU A 140 -28.84 -30.32 36.40
C LEU A 140 -28.72 -30.23 37.96
N PRO A 141 -29.38 -29.28 38.65
CA PRO A 141 -28.89 -27.98 39.13
C PRO A 141 -28.78 -27.88 40.67
N SER A 142 -28.30 -26.73 41.18
CA SER A 142 -28.63 -26.21 42.52
C SER A 142 -28.57 -24.67 42.47
N THR A 143 -29.68 -23.95 42.33
CA THR A 143 -30.52 -23.28 43.37
C THR A 143 -29.86 -22.22 44.25
N THR A 144 -30.36 -20.97 44.07
CA THR A 144 -30.72 -19.93 45.08
C THR A 144 -29.54 -19.22 45.77
N SER A 145 -29.43 -17.88 45.78
CA SER A 145 -30.42 -16.95 46.33
C SER A 145 -30.35 -15.53 45.75
N GLN A 146 -31.56 -14.97 45.61
CA GLN A 146 -31.86 -13.55 45.48
C GLN A 146 -31.46 -12.80 46.75
N THR A 147 -31.02 -11.55 46.61
CA THR A 147 -31.24 -10.53 47.63
C THR A 147 -31.63 -9.23 46.95
N THR A 148 -32.91 -8.92 47.10
CA THR A 148 -33.58 -7.66 46.81
C THR A 148 -33.19 -6.65 47.89
N SER A 149 -32.79 -5.45 47.48
CA SER A 149 -32.84 -4.27 48.36
C SER A 149 -33.26 -3.06 47.53
N THR A 150 -34.57 -2.83 47.53
CA THR A 150 -35.23 -1.59 47.19
C THR A 150 -34.96 -0.55 48.26
N THR A 151 -34.53 0.65 47.88
CA THR A 151 -34.76 1.87 48.67
C THR A 151 -35.10 3.03 47.75
N THR A 152 -36.34 3.48 47.91
CA THR A 152 -36.94 4.69 47.37
C THR A 152 -36.50 5.87 48.21
N SER A 153 -35.97 6.94 47.60
CA SER A 153 -36.06 8.29 48.17
C SER A 153 -36.09 9.38 47.09
N LYS A 154 -37.13 10.19 47.24
CA LYS A 154 -37.71 11.30 46.46
C LYS A 154 -36.76 12.45 46.10
N PRO A 155 -37.02 13.21 45.02
CA PRO A 155 -36.17 14.32 44.55
C PRO A 155 -36.37 15.59 45.39
N ILE A 156 -35.29 16.33 45.63
CA ILE A 156 -35.29 17.64 46.28
C ILE A 156 -34.80 18.67 45.25
N THR A 157 -35.74 19.48 44.78
CA THR A 157 -35.50 20.68 43.97
C THR A 157 -34.95 21.78 44.87
N THR A 158 -33.84 22.41 44.49
CA THR A 158 -33.44 23.71 45.08
C THR A 158 -32.86 24.61 44.00
N THR A 159 -33.67 25.59 43.62
CA THR A 159 -33.31 26.73 42.77
C THR A 159 -32.57 27.76 43.62
N GLN A 160 -31.40 28.23 43.18
CA GLN A 160 -30.86 29.52 43.61
C GLN A 160 -29.87 30.08 42.58
N SER A 161 -30.16 31.30 42.10
CA SER A 161 -29.45 32.05 41.08
C SER A 161 -28.39 33.00 41.66
N THR A 162 -27.30 33.11 40.90
CA THR A 162 -26.40 34.27 40.66
C THR A 162 -25.69 34.94 41.83
N THR A 163 -24.35 34.82 41.83
CA THR A 163 -23.43 35.95 42.07
C THR A 163 -22.19 35.76 41.18
N MET A 164 -22.02 36.63 40.16
CA MET A 164 -20.81 36.66 39.32
C MET A 164 -19.63 37.15 40.15
N LYS A 165 -18.78 36.23 40.59
CA LYS A 165 -17.41 36.53 40.99
C LYS A 165 -16.51 36.22 39.82
N THR A 166 -15.90 37.25 39.25
CA THR A 166 -14.79 37.14 38.29
C THR A 166 -13.59 36.56 39.04
N SER A 167 -13.54 35.24 39.20
CA SER A 167 -12.32 34.53 39.55
C SER A 167 -11.64 34.16 38.24
N THR A 168 -10.44 34.68 38.02
CA THR A 168 -9.54 34.22 36.96
C THR A 168 -9.27 32.73 37.22
N ALA A 169 -10.07 31.87 36.57
CA ALA A 169 -9.93 30.43 36.67
C ALA A 169 -8.55 30.06 36.11
N ALA A 170 -7.77 29.33 36.89
CA ALA A 170 -6.58 28.66 36.38
C ALA A 170 -6.99 27.87 35.13
N ALA A 171 -6.29 28.10 34.02
CA ALA A 171 -6.54 27.37 32.79
C ALA A 171 -6.58 25.86 33.08
N PRO A 172 -7.47 25.09 32.45
CA PRO A 172 -7.43 23.63 32.58
C PRO A 172 -6.01 23.15 32.27
N SER A 173 -5.52 22.14 32.98
CA SER A 173 -4.14 21.64 32.86
C SER A 173 -3.74 21.12 31.47
N ASN A 174 -4.66 21.20 30.50
CA ASN A 174 -4.56 20.62 29.16
C ASN A 174 -4.67 21.72 28.08
N SER A 175 -4.08 22.89 28.33
CA SER A 175 -3.99 24.00 27.37
C SER A 175 -2.57 24.12 26.83
N PRO A 176 -2.36 24.39 25.52
CA PRO A 176 -3.38 24.62 24.50
C PRO A 176 -3.96 23.31 23.93
N THR A 177 -5.24 23.31 23.56
CA THR A 177 -5.92 22.17 22.90
C THR A 177 -5.93 22.34 21.39
N MET A 178 -5.88 21.24 20.65
CA MET A 178 -6.16 21.24 19.22
C MET A 178 -7.57 21.78 18.94
N PRO A 179 -7.77 22.56 17.87
CA PRO A 179 -9.12 22.94 17.42
C PRO A 179 -10.00 21.71 17.19
N GLY A 180 -11.30 21.82 17.48
CA GLY A 180 -12.26 20.72 17.27
C GLY A 180 -12.22 19.61 18.31
N ALA A 181 -11.41 19.72 19.36
CA ALA A 181 -11.49 18.82 20.51
C ALA A 181 -12.89 18.90 21.17
N ALA A 182 -13.45 17.74 21.53
CA ALA A 182 -14.80 17.62 22.06
C ALA A 182 -14.98 18.43 23.35
N SER A 183 -16.09 19.16 23.45
CA SER A 183 -16.39 19.99 24.62
C SER A 183 -16.66 19.18 25.90
N ASN A 184 -17.12 17.93 25.75
CA ASN A 184 -17.34 16.99 26.84
C ASN A 184 -16.13 16.08 27.11
N CYS A 185 -14.93 16.47 26.66
CA CYS A 185 -13.74 15.66 26.87
C CYS A 185 -13.37 15.52 28.36
N ASN A 186 -13.21 14.29 28.83
CA ASN A 186 -12.82 13.99 30.21
C ASN A 186 -11.42 13.34 30.32
N LYS A 187 -10.78 13.03 29.19
CA LYS A 187 -9.41 12.49 29.13
C LYS A 187 -8.62 13.14 28.00
N TRP A 188 -7.44 13.64 28.32
CA TRP A 188 -6.60 14.41 27.40
C TRP A 188 -5.25 13.73 27.17
N TYR A 189 -4.73 13.85 25.95
CA TYR A 189 -3.40 13.39 25.58
C TYR A 189 -2.60 14.54 24.98
N LYS A 190 -1.39 14.78 25.50
CA LYS A 190 -0.48 15.79 24.95
C LYS A 190 0.30 15.17 23.78
N ILE A 191 0.16 15.77 22.60
CA ILE A 191 0.87 15.34 21.40
C ILE A 191 2.36 15.62 21.58
N THR A 192 3.18 14.60 21.35
CA THR A 192 4.64 14.70 21.28
C THR A 192 5.10 14.67 19.82
N SER A 193 6.28 15.24 19.54
CA SER A 193 6.84 15.21 18.19
C SER A 193 7.00 13.76 17.69
N GLY A 194 6.39 13.46 16.54
CA GLY A 194 6.38 12.11 15.95
C GLY A 194 5.17 11.24 16.31
N ASP A 195 4.22 11.72 17.13
CA ASP A 195 2.95 11.01 17.33
C ASP A 195 2.11 10.97 16.04
N THR A 196 1.49 9.82 15.78
CA THR A 196 0.46 9.63 14.75
C THR A 196 -0.88 9.27 15.41
N CYS A 197 -1.99 9.34 14.67
CA CYS A 197 -3.30 8.99 15.20
C CYS A 197 -3.35 7.56 15.74
N ASP A 198 -2.70 6.61 15.06
CA ASP A 198 -2.61 5.22 15.51
C ASP A 198 -1.88 5.11 16.85
N VAL A 199 -0.73 5.78 16.99
CA VAL A 199 0.04 5.81 18.24
C VAL A 199 -0.78 6.41 19.38
N VAL A 200 -1.45 7.54 19.13
CA VAL A 200 -2.30 8.20 20.13
C VAL A 200 -3.49 7.32 20.51
N ALA A 201 -4.15 6.70 19.53
CA ALA A 201 -5.30 5.84 19.75
C ALA A 201 -4.93 4.59 20.57
N THR A 202 -3.84 3.90 20.19
CA THR A 202 -3.33 2.73 20.91
C THR A 202 -2.90 3.08 22.34
N LYS A 203 -2.13 4.15 22.54
CA LYS A 203 -1.71 4.60 23.89
C LYS A 203 -2.89 4.88 24.80
N ASN A 204 -4.04 5.26 24.24
CA ASN A 204 -5.22 5.63 24.99
C ASN A 204 -6.32 4.56 25.03
N GLY A 205 -6.12 3.41 24.37
CA GLY A 205 -7.06 2.29 24.35
C GLY A 205 -8.35 2.59 23.57
N ILE A 206 -8.23 3.37 22.50
CA ILE A 206 -9.35 3.80 21.65
C ILE A 206 -9.03 3.52 20.18
N THR A 207 -10.03 3.63 19.30
CA THR A 207 -9.84 3.55 17.84
C THR A 207 -9.47 4.92 17.25
N VAL A 208 -8.80 4.93 16.09
CA VAL A 208 -8.57 6.17 15.34
C VAL A 208 -9.88 6.86 14.97
N THR A 209 -10.94 6.09 14.70
CA THR A 209 -12.28 6.62 14.45
C THR A 209 -12.84 7.35 15.67
N GLN A 210 -12.69 6.81 16.88
CA GLN A 210 -13.08 7.48 18.12
C GLN A 210 -12.21 8.73 18.38
N LEU A 211 -10.90 8.63 18.16
CA LEU A 211 -10.00 9.77 18.27
C LEU A 211 -10.44 10.92 17.36
N ARG A 212 -10.76 10.65 16.09
CA ARG A 212 -11.24 11.68 15.15
C ARG A 212 -12.66 12.16 15.45
N SER A 213 -13.55 11.30 15.97
CA SER A 213 -14.91 11.73 16.32
C SER A 213 -14.92 12.68 17.52
N TRP A 214 -13.94 12.58 18.42
CA TRP A 214 -13.76 13.51 19.54
C TRP A 214 -12.83 14.69 19.23
N ASN A 215 -12.21 14.72 18.05
CA ASN A 215 -11.32 15.80 17.62
C ASN A 215 -11.58 16.10 16.15
N THR A 216 -12.65 16.84 15.88
CA THR A 216 -13.27 16.95 14.55
C THR A 216 -12.39 17.62 13.49
N GLN A 217 -11.33 18.33 13.90
CA GLN A 217 -10.39 18.97 12.99
C GLN A 217 -9.13 18.13 12.73
N ILE A 218 -9.00 16.94 13.30
CA ILE A 218 -7.94 16.01 12.88
C ILE A 218 -8.33 15.44 11.51
N ASN A 219 -7.47 15.65 10.52
CA ASN A 219 -7.75 15.21 9.15
C ASN A 219 -7.63 13.69 9.00
N THR A 220 -8.13 13.17 7.89
CA THR A 220 -8.16 11.73 7.61
C THR A 220 -6.75 11.11 7.61
N SER A 221 -5.77 11.85 7.09
CA SER A 221 -4.36 11.46 6.99
C SER A 221 -3.57 11.62 8.30
N CYS A 222 -4.20 12.14 9.36
CA CYS A 222 -3.57 12.49 10.63
C CYS A 222 -2.28 13.34 10.53
N SER A 223 -2.14 14.13 9.46
CA SER A 223 -0.91 14.90 9.20
C SER A 223 -0.88 16.25 9.92
N ASN A 224 -1.96 16.61 10.60
CA ASN A 224 -2.14 17.91 11.23
C ASN A 224 -2.17 17.87 12.76
N LEU A 225 -1.50 16.89 13.38
CA LEU A 225 -1.27 16.89 14.82
C LEU A 225 -0.20 17.92 15.18
N TRP A 226 -0.51 18.85 16.10
CA TRP A 226 0.45 19.85 16.55
C TRP A 226 1.17 19.38 17.80
N ALA A 227 2.49 19.27 17.74
CA ALA A 227 3.30 18.96 18.90
C ALA A 227 3.03 19.98 20.03
N ASP A 228 3.04 19.51 21.27
CA ASP A 228 2.75 20.26 22.48
C ASP A 228 1.29 20.74 22.67
N TYR A 229 0.38 20.37 21.76
CA TYR A 229 -1.07 20.57 21.93
C TYR A 229 -1.76 19.33 22.49
N TYR A 230 -2.91 19.52 23.13
CA TYR A 230 -3.71 18.45 23.69
C TYR A 230 -4.87 18.03 22.77
N VAL A 231 -5.10 16.72 22.65
CA VAL A 231 -6.26 16.13 21.97
C VAL A 231 -7.13 15.34 22.94
N CYS A 232 -8.41 15.26 22.63
CA CYS A 232 -9.36 14.49 23.40
C CYS A 232 -9.21 12.98 23.14
N THR A 233 -9.10 12.19 24.19
CA THR A 233 -8.96 10.72 24.11
C THR A 233 -9.97 9.99 24.98
N GLY A 234 -10.97 10.71 25.49
CA GLY A 234 -12.08 10.11 26.20
C GLY A 234 -13.19 11.12 26.43
N VAL A 235 -14.42 10.63 26.31
CA VAL A 235 -15.66 11.32 26.69
C VAL A 235 -16.47 10.44 27.64
N PRO A 236 -17.32 11.00 28.51
CA PRO A 236 -18.20 10.22 29.40
C PRO A 236 -19.06 9.21 28.63
N GLY A 237 -19.13 7.98 29.13
CA GLY A 237 -19.92 6.90 28.52
C GLY A 237 -19.26 6.18 27.33
N ALA A 238 -18.05 6.58 26.93
CA ALA A 238 -17.28 5.81 25.96
C ALA A 238 -16.89 4.45 26.58
N ALA A 239 -17.45 3.36 26.04
CA ALA A 239 -17.02 2.02 26.42
C ALA A 239 -15.56 1.82 25.98
N PRO A 240 -14.68 1.25 26.83
CA PRO A 240 -13.36 0.83 26.39
C PRO A 240 -13.54 -0.13 25.22
N THR A 241 -12.85 0.15 24.12
CA THR A 241 -12.93 -0.75 22.97
C THR A 241 -12.04 -1.94 23.30
N THR A 242 -12.66 -3.08 23.65
CA THR A 242 -11.97 -4.36 23.67
C THR A 242 -11.66 -4.70 22.22
N THR A 243 -10.51 -4.22 21.74
CA THR A 243 -9.98 -4.65 20.45
C THR A 243 -9.72 -6.15 20.58
N THR A 244 -10.59 -6.96 19.97
CA THR A 244 -10.25 -8.33 19.60
C THR A 244 -9.12 -8.24 18.59
N THR A 245 -7.92 -8.08 19.12
CA THR A 245 -6.69 -8.38 18.41
C THR A 245 -6.78 -9.86 18.11
N THR A 246 -7.02 -10.21 16.85
CA THR A 246 -6.55 -11.49 16.34
C THR A 246 -5.04 -11.44 16.49
N THR A 247 -4.56 -12.03 17.58
CA THR A 247 -3.14 -12.10 17.95
C THR A 247 -2.41 -12.92 16.89
N ALA A 248 -2.01 -12.27 15.81
CA ALA A 248 -0.77 -12.64 15.17
C ALA A 248 0.35 -12.40 16.22
N PRO A 249 1.33 -13.29 16.34
CA PRO A 249 2.46 -13.15 17.27
C PRO A 249 3.07 -11.75 17.20
N PRO A 250 3.60 -11.20 18.31
CA PRO A 250 4.13 -9.83 18.34
C PRO A 250 5.20 -9.68 17.25
N ALA A 251 4.94 -8.76 16.31
CA ALA A 251 5.94 -8.37 15.32
C ALA A 251 7.15 -7.77 16.08
N PRO A 252 8.39 -8.13 15.71
CA PRO A 252 9.59 -7.59 16.36
C PRO A 252 9.60 -6.06 16.20
N SER A 253 9.75 -5.34 17.31
CA SER A 253 9.87 -3.88 17.32
C SER A 253 11.14 -3.47 16.59
N ASN A 254 10.98 -2.94 15.39
CA ASN A 254 12.02 -2.47 14.47
C ASN A 254 12.38 -1.00 14.69
N SER A 255 12.38 -0.53 15.95
CA SER A 255 12.70 0.85 16.32
C SER A 255 14.00 0.93 17.14
N PRO A 256 14.88 1.92 16.89
CA PRO A 256 14.78 2.92 15.82
C PRO A 256 15.15 2.33 14.46
N ALA A 257 14.37 2.66 13.42
CA ALA A 257 14.72 2.35 12.03
C ALA A 257 15.80 3.31 11.52
N LEU A 258 16.64 2.85 10.59
CA LEU A 258 17.57 3.72 9.87
C LEU A 258 16.79 4.91 9.24
N PRO A 259 17.33 6.14 9.28
CA PRO A 259 16.81 7.22 8.47
C PRO A 259 16.70 6.79 7.00
N GLY A 260 15.61 7.16 6.33
CA GLY A 260 15.37 6.79 4.93
C GLY A 260 14.95 5.33 4.70
N ALA A 261 14.72 4.53 5.74
CA ALA A 261 14.06 3.23 5.60
C ALA A 261 12.63 3.42 5.05
N VAL A 262 12.27 2.65 4.03
CA VAL A 262 10.95 2.74 3.37
C VAL A 262 9.82 2.30 4.30
N SER A 263 8.66 2.93 4.16
CA SER A 263 7.50 2.70 5.03
C SER A 263 6.81 1.35 4.82
N ASN A 264 6.89 0.78 3.62
CA ASN A 264 6.30 -0.51 3.28
C ASN A 264 7.21 -1.71 3.63
N CYS A 265 8.19 -1.51 4.50
CA CYS A 265 9.09 -2.57 4.93
C CYS A 265 8.37 -3.64 5.76
N ASN A 266 8.46 -4.90 5.35
CA ASN A 266 7.87 -6.04 6.07
C ASN A 266 8.91 -6.96 6.72
N LYS A 267 10.21 -6.73 6.48
CA LYS A 267 11.32 -7.48 7.08
C LYS A 267 12.44 -6.52 7.50
N TRP A 268 12.84 -6.62 8.76
CA TRP A 268 13.83 -5.71 9.37
C TRP A 268 15.04 -6.48 9.87
N TYR A 269 16.22 -5.87 9.76
CA TYR A 269 17.48 -6.40 10.25
C TYR A 269 18.15 -5.43 11.21
N LYS A 270 18.48 -5.87 12.43
CA LYS A 270 19.19 -5.05 13.41
C LYS A 270 20.68 -5.00 13.06
N ILE A 271 21.18 -3.81 12.80
CA ILE A 271 22.58 -3.57 12.45
C ILE A 271 23.47 -3.89 13.65
N ALA A 272 24.37 -4.85 13.45
CA ALA A 272 25.35 -5.29 14.43
C ALA A 272 26.75 -4.75 14.11
N SER A 273 27.63 -4.80 15.10
CA SER A 273 29.04 -4.40 14.92
C SER A 273 29.71 -5.26 13.86
N GLY A 274 30.37 -4.62 12.90
CA GLY A 274 31.07 -5.28 11.80
C GLY A 274 30.20 -5.61 10.58
N ASP A 275 28.92 -5.22 10.57
CA ASP A 275 28.10 -5.32 9.35
C ASP A 275 28.56 -4.32 8.28
N THR A 276 28.68 -4.81 7.05
CA THR A 276 28.80 -4.03 5.81
C THR A 276 27.54 -4.24 4.97
N CYS A 277 27.34 -3.45 3.92
CA CYS A 277 26.18 -3.61 3.05
C CYS A 277 26.18 -4.96 2.34
N ASP A 278 27.34 -5.45 1.91
CA ASP A 278 27.48 -6.78 1.29
C ASP A 278 27.11 -7.90 2.28
N VAL A 279 27.60 -7.82 3.51
CA VAL A 279 27.32 -8.80 4.56
C VAL A 279 25.83 -8.77 4.94
N LEU A 280 25.26 -7.58 5.10
CA LEU A 280 23.86 -7.39 5.47
C LEU A 280 22.93 -7.88 4.34
N ALA A 281 23.22 -7.50 3.10
CA ALA A 281 22.47 -7.95 1.92
C ALA A 281 22.55 -9.48 1.77
N GLY A 282 23.75 -10.05 1.89
CA GLY A 282 23.98 -11.49 1.84
C GLY A 282 23.22 -12.27 2.92
N LYS A 283 23.28 -11.82 4.18
CA LYS A 283 22.55 -12.44 5.30
C LYS A 283 21.04 -12.45 5.10
N ASN A 284 20.51 -11.47 4.37
CA ASN A 284 19.08 -11.30 4.17
C ASN A 284 18.57 -11.82 2.82
N ALA A 285 19.46 -12.39 2.00
CA ALA A 285 19.18 -12.87 0.65
C ALA A 285 18.57 -11.77 -0.23
N ILE A 286 19.20 -10.59 -0.25
CA ILE A 286 18.83 -9.45 -1.08
C ILE A 286 20.09 -8.89 -1.76
N THR A 287 19.91 -8.05 -2.77
CA THR A 287 21.03 -7.34 -3.40
C THR A 287 21.38 -6.07 -2.62
N VAL A 288 22.63 -5.61 -2.73
CA VAL A 288 23.04 -4.29 -2.17
C VAL A 288 22.22 -3.16 -2.80
N ALA A 289 21.86 -3.27 -4.08
CA ALA A 289 20.98 -2.32 -4.75
C ALA A 289 19.58 -2.26 -4.11
N GLN A 290 18.98 -3.41 -3.76
CA GLN A 290 17.73 -3.45 -3.02
C GLN A 290 17.87 -2.85 -1.62
N LEU A 291 18.97 -3.16 -0.92
CA LEU A 291 19.25 -2.57 0.38
C LEU A 291 19.29 -1.03 0.33
N TYR A 292 19.98 -0.46 -0.65
CA TYR A 292 20.01 1.00 -0.86
C TYR A 292 18.64 1.57 -1.26
N ARG A 293 17.88 0.88 -2.10
CA ARG A 293 16.52 1.32 -2.48
C ARG A 293 15.55 1.35 -1.32
N TRP A 294 15.68 0.42 -0.37
CA TRP A 294 14.80 0.34 0.79
C TRP A 294 15.30 1.14 1.99
N ASN A 295 16.53 1.67 1.92
CA ASN A 295 17.14 2.49 2.97
C ASN A 295 17.89 3.65 2.29
N THR A 296 17.14 4.64 1.82
CA THR A 296 17.59 5.65 0.86
C THR A 296 18.69 6.57 1.36
N GLN A 297 18.94 6.59 2.67
CA GLN A 297 20.03 7.37 3.27
C GLN A 297 21.32 6.57 3.48
N ILE A 298 21.35 5.26 3.21
CA ILE A 298 22.63 4.53 3.19
C ILE A 298 23.44 5.05 2.00
N ASN A 299 24.65 5.53 2.26
CA ASN A 299 25.49 6.08 1.21
C ASN A 299 26.22 4.98 0.43
N SER A 300 26.76 5.32 -0.74
CA SER A 300 27.45 4.38 -1.63
C SER A 300 28.69 3.74 -1.01
N SER A 301 29.32 4.39 -0.01
CA SER A 301 30.46 3.85 0.73
C SER A 301 30.04 2.92 1.87
N CYS A 302 28.74 2.78 2.14
CA CYS A 302 28.16 2.01 3.23
C CYS A 302 28.81 2.24 4.61
N ASN A 303 29.33 3.43 4.86
CA ASN A 303 30.06 3.75 6.10
C ASN A 303 29.18 4.45 7.15
N ASN A 304 27.88 4.59 6.87
CA ASN A 304 26.92 5.28 7.71
C ASN A 304 25.82 4.36 8.27
N LEU A 305 26.09 3.05 8.36
CA LEU A 305 25.24 2.11 9.09
C LEU A 305 25.28 2.43 10.59
N LEU A 306 24.11 2.71 11.17
CA LEU A 306 23.97 3.06 12.59
C LEU A 306 23.82 1.80 13.44
N LEU A 307 24.77 1.54 14.34
CA LEU A 307 24.69 0.39 15.25
C LEU A 307 23.45 0.46 16.14
N GLY A 308 22.76 -0.68 16.28
CA GLY A 308 21.54 -0.77 17.08
C GLY A 308 20.26 -0.28 16.38
N TYR A 309 20.37 0.30 15.17
CA TYR A 309 19.24 0.64 14.33
C TYR A 309 18.81 -0.54 13.46
N TYR A 310 17.60 -0.47 12.91
CA TYR A 310 17.05 -1.48 12.01
C TYR A 310 17.07 -1.00 10.56
N ALA A 311 17.71 -1.77 9.68
CA ALA A 311 17.63 -1.61 8.24
C ALA A 311 16.43 -2.37 7.68
N CYS A 312 15.76 -1.80 6.69
CA CYS A 312 14.78 -2.52 5.90
C CYS A 312 15.47 -3.52 4.97
N VAL A 313 15.06 -4.78 5.02
CA VAL A 313 15.66 -5.88 4.24
C VAL A 313 14.60 -6.71 3.51
N GLY A 314 13.38 -6.20 3.42
CA GLY A 314 12.32 -6.81 2.64
C GLY A 314 11.10 -5.91 2.59
N ILE A 315 10.50 -5.85 1.41
CA ILE A 315 9.19 -5.26 1.15
C ILE A 315 8.29 -6.35 0.52
N PRO A 316 6.96 -6.22 0.63
CA PRO A 316 6.04 -7.10 -0.08
C PRO A 316 6.31 -7.10 -1.58
N GLY A 317 6.33 -8.28 -2.20
CA GLY A 317 6.55 -8.45 -3.64
C GLY A 317 7.99 -8.24 -4.13
N ALA A 318 8.96 -8.08 -3.24
CA ALA A 318 10.36 -7.95 -3.64
C ALA A 318 10.88 -9.21 -4.34
N ALA A 319 11.44 -9.04 -5.53
CA ALA A 319 12.15 -10.08 -6.26
C ALA A 319 13.35 -10.60 -5.44
N ALA A 320 13.42 -11.91 -5.20
CA ALA A 320 14.53 -12.51 -4.45
C ALA A 320 15.65 -12.96 -5.41
N PRO A 321 16.94 -12.74 -5.11
CA PRO A 321 18.04 -13.35 -5.85
C PRO A 321 17.99 -14.87 -5.78
N MET A 322 18.18 -15.53 -6.93
CA MET A 322 18.38 -16.96 -6.95
C MET A 322 19.66 -17.36 -6.19
N PRO A 323 19.70 -18.55 -5.58
CA PRO A 323 20.92 -19.09 -5.01
C PRO A 323 22.06 -19.18 -6.04
N GLY A 324 23.30 -19.16 -5.57
CA GLY A 324 24.47 -19.38 -6.42
C GLY A 324 24.85 -18.23 -7.36
N ILE A 325 24.25 -17.04 -7.21
CA ILE A 325 24.74 -15.83 -7.88
C ILE A 325 26.15 -15.52 -7.40
N VAL A 326 27.05 -15.25 -8.34
CA VAL A 326 28.43 -14.85 -8.04
C VAL A 326 28.47 -13.53 -7.26
N SER A 327 29.42 -13.41 -6.33
CA SER A 327 29.53 -12.24 -5.44
C SER A 327 29.88 -10.95 -6.18
N ASN A 328 30.55 -11.03 -7.33
CA ASN A 328 30.92 -9.88 -8.15
C ASN A 328 29.85 -9.49 -9.18
N CYS A 329 28.60 -9.93 -9.02
CA CYS A 329 27.53 -9.55 -9.95
C CYS A 329 27.32 -8.02 -9.97
N LYS A 330 27.43 -7.44 -11.16
CA LYS A 330 27.27 -6.00 -11.43
C LYS A 330 25.88 -5.65 -11.93
N ARG A 331 25.20 -6.57 -12.62
CA ARG A 331 23.86 -6.34 -13.17
C ARG A 331 22.95 -7.53 -12.93
N TYR A 332 21.78 -7.23 -12.39
CA TYR A 332 20.72 -8.19 -12.14
C TYR A 332 19.61 -8.03 -13.19
N TYR A 333 18.98 -9.16 -13.52
CA TYR A 333 17.78 -9.24 -14.33
C TYR A 333 16.68 -9.93 -13.52
N GLN A 334 15.48 -9.37 -13.49
CA GLN A 334 14.31 -10.01 -12.90
C GLN A 334 13.68 -10.94 -13.92
N VAL A 335 13.62 -12.22 -13.60
CA VAL A 335 13.00 -13.25 -14.44
C VAL A 335 11.52 -12.93 -14.58
N VAL A 336 11.04 -12.86 -15.82
CA VAL A 336 9.62 -12.68 -16.12
C VAL A 336 9.01 -14.05 -16.42
N SER A 337 7.71 -14.22 -16.16
CA SER A 337 7.00 -15.45 -16.54
C SER A 337 7.18 -15.76 -18.02
N GLY A 338 7.64 -16.98 -18.33
CA GLY A 338 7.95 -17.43 -19.69
C GLY A 338 9.42 -17.26 -20.12
N ASP A 339 10.26 -16.65 -19.30
CA ASP A 339 11.69 -16.58 -19.59
C ASP A 339 12.38 -17.96 -19.54
N SER A 340 13.37 -18.13 -20.40
CA SER A 340 14.33 -19.23 -20.39
C SER A 340 15.75 -18.67 -20.25
N CYS A 341 16.74 -19.52 -19.97
CA CYS A 341 18.13 -19.07 -20.00
C CYS A 341 18.53 -18.48 -21.36
N ASP A 342 18.04 -19.08 -22.46
CA ASP A 342 18.32 -18.60 -23.81
C ASP A 342 17.71 -17.22 -24.05
N SER A 343 16.44 -17.01 -23.68
CA SER A 343 15.77 -15.71 -23.86
C SER A 343 16.45 -14.62 -23.02
N ILE A 344 16.80 -14.92 -21.77
CA ILE A 344 17.49 -14.00 -20.87
C ILE A 344 18.88 -13.67 -21.41
N ALA A 345 19.64 -14.69 -21.82
CA ALA A 345 20.99 -14.51 -22.33
C ALA A 345 20.99 -13.65 -23.60
N GLN A 346 20.10 -13.95 -24.55
CA GLN A 346 19.93 -13.19 -25.78
C GLN A 346 19.54 -11.74 -25.50
N LYS A 347 18.53 -11.52 -24.64
CA LYS A 347 18.05 -10.18 -24.26
C LYS A 347 19.13 -9.33 -23.58
N ASN A 348 20.05 -9.97 -22.86
CA ASN A 348 21.13 -9.28 -22.16
C ASN A 348 22.44 -9.25 -22.95
N GLY A 349 22.48 -9.78 -24.18
CA GLY A 349 23.66 -9.81 -25.04
C GLY A 349 24.79 -10.70 -24.52
N ILE A 350 24.47 -11.80 -23.83
CA ILE A 350 25.43 -12.74 -23.24
C ILE A 350 25.17 -14.17 -23.75
N THR A 351 26.12 -15.08 -23.52
CA THR A 351 25.91 -16.52 -23.80
C THR A 351 25.25 -17.21 -22.62
N VAL A 352 24.49 -18.29 -22.86
CA VAL A 352 23.93 -19.12 -21.79
C VAL A 352 25.04 -19.70 -20.90
N ALA A 353 26.23 -19.96 -21.45
CA ALA A 353 27.40 -20.38 -20.67
C ALA A 353 27.84 -19.30 -19.67
N ASN A 354 27.93 -18.04 -20.07
CA ASN A 354 28.23 -16.93 -19.15
C ASN A 354 27.13 -16.75 -18.11
N PHE A 355 25.86 -16.82 -18.53
CA PHE A 355 24.72 -16.74 -17.64
C PHE A 355 24.79 -17.81 -16.54
N ARG A 356 24.97 -19.09 -16.89
CA ARG A 356 25.10 -20.17 -15.88
C ARG A 356 26.38 -20.05 -15.05
N ARG A 357 27.48 -19.54 -15.62
CA ARG A 357 28.72 -19.29 -14.87
C ARG A 357 28.53 -18.26 -13.75
N TRP A 358 27.67 -17.26 -13.96
CA TRP A 358 27.37 -16.24 -12.96
C TRP A 358 26.21 -16.62 -12.03
N ASN A 359 25.46 -17.67 -12.36
CA ASN A 359 24.30 -18.16 -11.61
C ASN A 359 24.46 -19.66 -11.37
N THR A 360 25.39 -20.02 -10.50
CA THR A 360 25.92 -21.39 -10.37
C THR A 360 24.91 -22.43 -9.88
N ALA A 361 23.78 -22.02 -9.29
CA ALA A 361 22.71 -22.95 -8.92
C ALA A 361 21.74 -23.24 -10.08
N ILE A 362 21.80 -22.53 -11.21
CA ILE A 362 20.96 -22.80 -12.37
C ILE A 362 21.47 -24.08 -13.06
N ASN A 363 20.59 -25.07 -13.18
CA ASN A 363 20.96 -26.35 -13.75
C ASN A 363 21.17 -26.27 -15.28
N THR A 364 21.80 -27.29 -15.85
CA THR A 364 22.11 -27.33 -17.29
C THR A 364 20.86 -27.26 -18.16
N GLY A 365 19.73 -27.80 -17.69
CA GLY A 365 18.45 -27.76 -18.39
C GLY A 365 17.65 -26.47 -18.21
N CYS A 366 18.13 -25.52 -17.39
CA CYS A 366 17.44 -24.28 -17.06
C CYS A 366 16.00 -24.45 -16.54
N THR A 367 15.71 -25.60 -15.93
CA THR A 367 14.35 -25.94 -15.46
C THR A 367 14.05 -25.42 -14.06
N ASN A 368 15.05 -24.89 -13.36
CA ASN A 368 14.92 -24.37 -12.00
C ASN A 368 14.96 -22.84 -11.92
N LEU A 369 14.71 -22.16 -13.04
CA LEU A 369 14.54 -20.72 -13.10
C LEU A 369 13.14 -20.35 -12.54
N TRP A 370 13.06 -19.42 -11.60
CA TRP A 370 11.80 -18.99 -11.00
C TRP A 370 11.39 -17.63 -11.52
N ALA A 371 10.11 -17.47 -11.86
CA ALA A 371 9.56 -16.15 -12.15
C ALA A 371 9.75 -15.21 -10.95
N ASP A 372 9.94 -13.93 -11.23
CA ASP A 372 10.20 -12.83 -10.28
C ASP A 372 11.48 -12.98 -9.45
N ALA A 373 12.34 -13.96 -9.75
CA ALA A 373 13.65 -14.04 -9.12
C ALA A 373 14.67 -13.11 -9.82
N LEU A 374 15.66 -12.62 -9.08
CA LEU A 374 16.80 -11.92 -9.66
C LEU A 374 17.88 -12.93 -10.05
N VAL A 375 18.46 -12.74 -11.23
CA VAL A 375 19.60 -13.50 -11.76
C VAL A 375 20.68 -12.56 -12.28
N CYS A 376 21.93 -12.98 -12.26
CA CYS A 376 23.06 -12.19 -12.70
C CYS A 376 23.23 -12.20 -14.22
N THR A 377 23.38 -11.03 -14.83
CA THR A 377 23.62 -10.88 -16.28
C THR A 377 24.88 -10.07 -16.61
N SER A 378 25.66 -9.70 -15.59
CA SER A 378 26.99 -9.11 -15.72
C SER A 378 27.74 -9.27 -14.40
N ALA A 379 29.02 -9.66 -14.43
CA ALA A 379 29.88 -9.80 -13.25
C ALA A 379 31.30 -9.27 -13.52
#